data_AF-A0A833XMF9-F1
#
_entry.id   AF-A0A833XMF9-F1
#
_cell.length_a   1.000
_cell.length_b   1.000
_cell.length_c   1.000
_cell.angle_alpha   90.00
_cell.angle_beta   90.00
_cell.angle_gamma   90.00
#
_symmetry.space_group_name_H-M   'P 1'
#
loop_
_entity.id
_entity.type
_entity.pdbx_description
1 polymer ?
#
loop_
_entity_poly.entity_id
_entity_poly.type
_entity_poly.pdbx_seq_one_letter_code
_entity_poly.pdbx_strand_id
1 'polypeptide(L)'
;MYSIIHRAVRWGLTHHKESVADCCQVCLDRAKLAKPGEKGCNIWVYCPSEIGCHSPDIYEHKHQECWLKYAEKPKLNFKDKYIDSYRNSHPIVPLVVSWVSGVVSS
;
A
#
# COMPACT_ATOMS: atom_id res chain seq x y z
N MET A 1 12.03 8.69 14.31
CA MET A 1 11.06 7.90 13.51
C MET A 1 10.57 8.80 12.39
N TYR A 2 11.29 8.85 11.26
CA TYR A 2 10.83 9.65 10.12
C TYR A 2 9.56 8.99 9.59
N SER A 3 8.43 9.64 9.81
CA SER A 3 7.18 9.30 9.14
C SER A 3 7.46 9.37 7.64
N ILE A 4 7.52 8.22 6.96
CA ILE A 4 7.57 8.24 5.50
C ILE A 4 6.17 8.67 5.06
N ILE A 5 6.01 9.97 4.78
CA ILE A 5 4.76 10.53 4.27
C ILE A 5 4.57 9.97 2.87
N HIS A 6 3.87 8.85 2.77
CA HIS A 6 3.40 8.31 1.51
C HIS A 6 2.13 9.08 1.12
N ARG A 7 2.22 9.89 0.07
CA ARG A 7 1.06 10.60 -0.48
C ARG A 7 0.28 9.65 -1.37
N ALA A 8 -1.02 9.51 -1.15
CA ALA A 8 -1.88 8.79 -2.08
C ALA A 8 -1.97 9.56 -3.41
N VAL A 9 -1.61 8.91 -4.51
CA VAL A 9 -1.84 9.40 -5.88
C VAL A 9 -3.13 8.80 -6.47
N ARG A 10 -3.56 7.65 -5.96
CA ARG A 10 -4.94 7.16 -6.07
C ARG A 10 -5.40 6.62 -4.72
N TRP A 11 -6.64 6.95 -4.38
CA TRP A 11 -7.28 6.60 -3.12
C TRP A 11 -7.82 5.16 -3.17
N GLY A 12 -7.34 4.27 -2.29
CA GLY A 12 -7.61 2.85 -2.40
C GLY A 12 -9.03 2.42 -1.99
N LEU A 13 -9.67 3.14 -1.06
CA LEU A 13 -11.05 2.82 -0.62
C LEU A 13 -12.09 2.82 -1.75
N THR A 14 -11.78 3.51 -2.86
CA THR A 14 -12.63 3.57 -4.05
C THR A 14 -11.93 3.10 -5.32
N HIS A 15 -10.70 2.56 -5.19
CA HIS A 15 -9.91 2.09 -6.31
C HIS A 15 -9.62 0.60 -6.18
N HIS A 16 -10.51 -0.21 -6.75
CA HIS A 16 -10.38 -1.67 -6.72
C HIS A 16 -9.71 -2.22 -7.98
N LYS A 17 -8.95 -3.31 -7.80
CA LYS A 17 -8.30 -4.08 -8.87
C LYS A 17 -8.49 -5.57 -8.64
N GLU A 18 -8.71 -6.31 -9.72
CA GLU A 18 -9.02 -7.74 -9.65
C GLU A 18 -7.86 -8.56 -9.11
N SER A 19 -6.62 -8.12 -9.36
CA SER A 19 -5.42 -8.81 -8.90
C SER A 19 -4.31 -7.89 -8.40
N VAL A 20 -3.35 -8.51 -7.69
CA VAL A 20 -2.06 -7.92 -7.32
C VAL A 20 -1.34 -7.37 -8.56
N ALA A 21 -1.34 -8.14 -9.65
CA ALA A 21 -0.67 -7.78 -10.89
C ALA A 21 -1.30 -6.53 -11.53
N ASP A 22 -2.63 -6.43 -11.53
CA ASP A 22 -3.33 -5.26 -12.05
C ASP A 22 -3.03 -4.01 -11.22
N CYS A 23 -2.97 -4.13 -9.89
CA CYS A 23 -2.61 -3.00 -9.04
C CYS A 23 -1.18 -2.50 -9.31
N CYS A 24 -0.23 -3.43 -9.47
CA CYS A 24 1.13 -3.12 -9.88
C CYS A 24 1.18 -2.44 -11.25
N GLN A 25 0.47 -3.00 -12.24
CA GLN A 25 0.47 -2.49 -13.61
C GLN A 25 -0.08 -1.06 -13.67
N VAL A 26 -1.17 -0.78 -12.96
CA VAL A 26 -1.72 0.59 -12.92
C VAL A 26 -0.76 1.57 -12.23
N CYS A 27 0.01 1.13 -11.24
CA CYS A 27 1.08 1.95 -10.68
C CYS A 27 2.15 2.28 -11.74
N LEU A 28 2.63 1.27 -12.47
CA LEU A 28 3.62 1.45 -13.54
C LEU A 28 3.12 2.40 -14.62
N ASP A 29 1.88 2.23 -15.06
CA ASP A 29 1.29 3.09 -16.09
C ASP A 29 1.15 4.52 -15.58
N ARG A 30 0.74 4.70 -14.33
CA ARG A 30 0.63 6.03 -13.72
C ARG A 30 1.98 6.69 -13.50
N ALA A 31 3.03 5.91 -13.22
CA ALA A 31 4.41 6.40 -13.15
C ALA A 31 4.86 6.95 -14.51
N LYS A 32 4.64 6.20 -15.59
CA LYS A 32 5.01 6.56 -16.96
C LYS A 32 4.25 7.78 -17.50
N LEU A 33 2.98 7.91 -17.11
CA LEU A 33 2.11 9.00 -17.56
C LEU A 33 2.28 10.29 -16.74
N ALA A 34 3.09 10.30 -15.69
CA ALA A 34 3.33 11.49 -14.88
C ALA A 34 4.06 12.56 -15.70
N LYS A 35 3.51 13.77 -15.74
CA LYS A 35 4.15 14.89 -16.44
C LYS A 35 5.34 15.43 -15.63
N PRO A 36 6.27 16.17 -16.26
CA PRO A 36 7.31 16.88 -15.53
C PRO A 36 6.72 17.74 -14.40
N GLY A 37 7.18 17.53 -13.17
CA GLY A 37 6.67 18.20 -11.97
C GLY A 37 5.50 17.50 -11.25
N GLU A 38 4.86 16.50 -11.86
CA GLU A 38 3.84 15.69 -11.19
C GLU A 38 4.47 14.55 -10.39
N LYS A 39 3.81 14.17 -9.29
CA LYS A 39 4.19 12.98 -8.51
C LYS A 39 3.47 11.75 -9.07
N GLY A 40 4.19 10.92 -9.83
CA GLY A 40 3.72 9.63 -10.31
C GLY A 40 3.57 8.59 -9.19
N CYS A 41 3.00 7.42 -9.50
CA CYS A 41 3.03 6.30 -8.55
C CYS A 41 4.44 5.74 -8.48
N ASN A 42 4.95 5.47 -7.27
CA ASN A 42 6.18 4.69 -7.09
C ASN A 42 6.10 3.61 -6.01
N ILE A 43 4.97 3.54 -5.30
CA ILE A 43 4.64 2.47 -4.35
C ILE A 43 3.19 2.08 -4.58
N TRP A 44 2.91 0.79 -4.59
CA TRP A 44 1.55 0.25 -4.61
C TRP A 44 1.33 -0.69 -3.43
N VAL A 45 0.08 -0.74 -2.95
CA VAL A 45 -0.36 -1.64 -1.88
C VAL A 45 -1.72 -2.21 -2.27
N TYR A 46 -1.88 -3.52 -2.17
CA TYR A 46 -3.04 -4.27 -2.59
C TYR A 46 -3.59 -5.16 -1.47
N CYS A 47 -4.91 -5.21 -1.31
CA CYS A 47 -5.57 -6.14 -0.38
C CYS A 47 -6.07 -7.41 -1.10
N PRO A 48 -5.34 -8.55 -1.04
CA PRO A 48 -5.80 -9.82 -1.61
C PRO A 48 -6.79 -10.58 -0.72
N SER A 49 -6.92 -10.21 0.55
CA SER A 49 -7.73 -10.94 1.52
C SER A 49 -9.23 -10.71 1.28
N GLU A 50 -10.01 -11.78 1.12
CA GLU A 50 -11.47 -11.70 0.95
C GLU A 50 -12.16 -11.13 2.19
N ILE A 51 -11.59 -11.33 3.38
CA ILE A 51 -12.09 -10.79 4.66
C ILE A 51 -11.56 -9.38 4.96
N GLY A 52 -10.89 -8.74 4.00
CA GLY A 52 -10.29 -7.42 4.19
C GLY A 52 -8.88 -7.47 4.80
N CYS A 53 -8.26 -6.30 4.89
CA CYS A 53 -6.88 -6.14 5.34
C CYS A 53 -6.74 -5.20 6.53
N HIS A 54 -5.96 -5.59 7.53
CA HIS A 54 -5.79 -4.77 8.72
C HIS A 54 -4.88 -3.55 8.44
N SER A 55 -5.34 -2.36 8.79
CA SER A 55 -4.54 -1.14 8.87
C SER A 55 -4.81 -0.46 10.22
N PRO A 56 -3.81 0.15 10.87
CA PRO A 56 -4.01 0.87 12.12
C PRO A 56 -4.57 2.28 11.87
N ASP A 57 -5.65 2.39 11.10
CA ASP A 57 -6.36 3.63 10.83
C ASP A 57 -7.88 3.48 11.08
N ILE A 58 -8.66 4.51 10.74
CA ILE A 58 -10.10 4.56 11.03
C ILE A 58 -10.98 3.81 10.01
N TYR A 59 -10.39 3.28 8.94
CA TYR A 59 -11.12 2.67 7.84
C TYR A 59 -11.14 1.15 7.94
N GLU A 60 -12.26 0.58 7.50
CA GLU A 60 -12.36 -0.84 7.24
C GLU A 60 -11.93 -1.11 5.80
N HIS A 61 -10.80 -1.76 5.61
CA HIS A 61 -10.26 -2.03 4.29
C HIS A 61 -10.76 -3.35 3.72
N LYS A 62 -11.23 -3.29 2.48
CA LYS A 62 -11.91 -4.40 1.81
C LYS A 62 -11.01 -5.10 0.79
N HIS A 63 -11.45 -6.29 0.38
CA HIS A 63 -10.85 -7.05 -0.70
C HIS A 63 -10.72 -6.19 -1.97
N GLN A 64 -9.63 -6.37 -2.72
CA GLN A 64 -9.32 -5.69 -3.98
C GLN A 64 -8.91 -4.22 -3.89
N GLU A 65 -8.83 -3.63 -2.69
CA GLU A 65 -8.29 -2.28 -2.53
C GLU A 65 -6.88 -2.15 -3.10
N CYS A 66 -6.72 -1.20 -4.02
CA CYS A 66 -5.44 -0.86 -4.65
C CYS A 66 -5.08 0.60 -4.33
N TRP A 67 -4.06 0.76 -3.50
CA TRP A 67 -3.54 2.05 -3.08
C TRP A 67 -2.31 2.39 -3.91
N LEU A 68 -2.38 3.48 -4.67
CA LEU A 68 -1.23 4.00 -5.40
C LEU A 68 -0.66 5.18 -4.65
N LYS A 69 0.64 5.16 -4.38
CA LYS A 69 1.31 6.14 -3.52
C LYS A 69 2.59 6.68 -4.16
N TYR A 70 2.99 7.85 -3.68
CA TYR A 70 4.29 8.45 -3.95
C TYR A 70 5.04 8.72 -2.65
N ALA A 71 6.34 8.43 -2.65
CA ALA A 71 7.30 8.96 -1.67
C ALA A 71 8.62 9.35 -2.33
N GLU A 72 9.32 10.35 -1.77
CA GLU A 72 10.64 10.75 -2.25
C GLU A 72 11.69 9.63 -2.11
N LYS A 73 11.58 8.83 -1.05
CA LYS A 73 12.43 7.67 -0.78
C LYS A 73 11.53 6.44 -0.62
N PRO A 74 11.16 5.77 -1.72
CA PRO A 74 10.17 4.71 -1.65
C PRO A 74 10.72 3.51 -0.87
N LYS A 75 10.00 3.12 0.18
CA LYS A 75 10.37 1.99 1.04
C LYS A 75 9.10 1.27 1.49
N LEU A 76 9.14 -0.06 1.52
CA LEU A 76 8.07 -0.86 2.09
C LEU A 76 8.13 -0.84 3.62
N ASN A 77 6.97 -0.87 4.27
CA ASN A 77 6.86 -0.92 5.72
C ASN A 77 6.98 -2.37 6.22
N PHE A 78 5.87 -2.96 6.66
CA PHE A 78 5.83 -4.34 7.11
C PHE A 78 5.69 -5.29 5.92
N LYS A 79 6.38 -6.43 6.01
CA LYS A 79 6.24 -7.57 5.10
C LYS A 79 6.20 -8.84 5.96
N ASP A 80 5.44 -9.82 5.51
CA ASP A 80 5.30 -11.14 6.13
C ASP A 80 4.68 -11.08 7.53
N LYS A 81 5.46 -10.81 8.59
CA LYS A 81 4.99 -10.77 9.98
C LYS A 81 5.25 -9.42 10.63
N TYR A 82 4.34 -9.00 11.51
CA TYR A 82 4.61 -7.88 12.40
C TYR A 82 5.63 -8.30 13.45
N ILE A 83 6.61 -7.43 13.73
CA ILE A 83 7.62 -7.67 14.76
C ILE A 83 6.96 -7.77 16.15
N ASP A 84 7.49 -8.63 17.02
CA ASP A 84 6.85 -8.92 18.32
C ASP A 84 6.72 -7.68 19.20
N SER A 85 7.72 -6.78 19.20
CA SER A 85 7.65 -5.52 19.94
C SER A 85 6.50 -4.61 19.50
N TYR A 86 6.15 -4.63 18.20
CA TYR A 86 5.00 -3.91 17.67
C TYR A 86 3.70 -4.57 18.10
N ARG A 87 3.61 -5.90 18.06
CA ARG A 87 2.43 -6.65 18.52
C ARG A 87 2.18 -6.53 20.02
N ASN A 88 3.24 -6.49 20.84
CA ASN A 88 3.14 -6.30 22.28
C ASN A 88 2.54 -4.94 22.65
N SER A 89 2.78 -3.91 21.83
CA SER A 89 2.18 -2.58 22.00
C SER A 89 0.83 -2.41 21.27
N HIS A 90 0.50 -3.30 20.33
CA HIS A 90 -0.72 -3.26 19.52
C HIS A 90 -1.38 -4.66 19.47
N PRO A 91 -2.04 -5.11 20.54
CA PRO A 91 -2.49 -6.49 20.68
C PRO A 91 -3.59 -6.90 19.67
N ILE A 92 -4.26 -5.93 19.05
CA ILE A 92 -5.28 -6.15 18.01
C ILE A 92 -4.70 -6.45 16.62
N VAL A 93 -3.39 -6.27 16.43
CA VAL A 93 -2.74 -6.46 15.13
C VAL A 93 -2.63 -7.97 14.83
N PRO A 94 -3.01 -8.41 13.61
CA PRO A 94 -2.92 -9.80 13.22
C PRO A 94 -1.47 -10.30 13.21
N LEU A 95 -1.28 -11.61 13.20
CA LEU A 95 0.06 -12.20 13.19
C LEU A 95 0.83 -11.89 11.89
N VAL A 96 0.10 -11.88 10.76
CA VAL A 96 0.64 -11.77 9.40
C VAL A 96 0.12 -10.49 8.75
N VAL A 97 0.98 -9.83 7.98
CA VAL A 97 0.60 -8.67 7.17
C VAL A 97 -0.22 -9.18 5.98
N SER A 98 -1.50 -8.82 5.92
CA SER A 98 -2.41 -9.25 4.85
C SER A 98 -2.28 -8.45 3.56
N TRP A 99 -1.55 -7.33 3.58
CA TRP A 99 -1.32 -6.48 2.42
C TRP A 99 -0.16 -7.00 1.56
N VAL A 100 -0.33 -6.94 0.24
CA VAL A 100 0.77 -7.12 -0.72
C VAL A 100 1.22 -5.75 -1.19
N SER A 101 2.52 -5.52 -1.31
CA SER A 101 3.03 -4.22 -1.73
C SER A 101 4.31 -4.33 -2.55
N GLY A 102 4.59 -3.29 -3.32
CA GLY A 102 5.78 -3.19 -4.14
C GLY A 102 6.19 -1.75 -4.38
N VAL A 103 7.49 -1.58 -4.65
CA VAL A 103 8.06 -0.34 -5.18
C VAL A 103 8.23 -0.54 -6.68
N VAL A 104 7.90 0.46 -7.48
CA VAL A 104 8.24 0.48 -8.90
C VAL A 104 9.37 1.48 -9.11
N SER A 105 10.42 1.07 -9.83
CA SER A 105 11.46 1.97 -10.30
C SER A 105 10.91 2.75 -11.49
N SER A 106 10.91 4.08 -11.38
CA SER A 106 10.77 4.99 -12.52
C SER A 106 12.00 4.96 -13.42
#